data_AF-A0A2S2DGW2-F1
#
_entry.id   AF-A0A2S2DGW2-F1
#
_cell.length_a   1.000
_cell.length_b   1.000
_cell.length_c   1.000
_cell.angle_alpha   90.00
_cell.angle_beta   90.00
_cell.angle_gamma   90.00
#
_symmetry.space_group_name_H-M   'P 1'
#
loop_
_entity.id
_entity.type
_entity.pdbx_description
1 polymer ?
#
loop_
_entity_poly.entity_id
_entity_poly.type
_entity_poly.pdbx_seq_one_letter_code
_entity_poly.pdbx_strand_id
1 'polypeptide(L)'
;MLPAAHGASPAAALASRIATPGPDIIGHFEAAGMRSVRPYVLTAAELAQVEAALARLPALHRRVLQTNLRHLGFVEGVPGQGTALTSKVGDSMQFDITVRAGALRESLAEFLTTKERRLFEADGSGQSVSFEADGADALTYLLLHEATHILDMSRQLTDKPGNAFGSGIWQASGNDGVKLAPHLATSPVAASRFRGAGLIPAGRARTTYDALANSPFVSLYATAAPAEDLAELTAWHVVAHHYGHKIRLTVRDADGALLAHYEPMRFPGVRARLPLLDKLLSEAKPDAS
;
A
#
# COMPACT_ATOMS: atom_id res chain seq x y z
N MET A 1 2.86 23.65 -24.69
CA MET A 1 2.69 22.28 -25.24
C MET A 1 4.03 21.84 -25.80
N LEU A 2 4.74 20.96 -25.12
CA LEU A 2 5.89 20.26 -25.69
C LEU A 2 5.36 19.03 -26.45
N PRO A 3 5.89 18.69 -27.64
CA PRO A 3 5.38 17.61 -28.45
C PRO A 3 5.69 16.26 -27.79
N ALA A 4 4.72 15.33 -27.83
CA ALA A 4 4.93 13.95 -27.41
C ALA A 4 5.91 13.28 -28.37
N ALA A 5 7.05 12.81 -27.85
CA ALA A 5 7.98 11.96 -28.58
C ALA A 5 7.25 10.69 -29.03
N HIS A 6 6.94 10.62 -30.33
CA HIS A 6 6.36 9.44 -30.96
C HIS A 6 7.41 8.32 -30.92
N GLY A 7 7.19 7.30 -30.08
CA GLY A 7 8.01 6.08 -30.03
C GLY A 7 8.45 5.62 -28.63
N ALA A 8 8.22 6.39 -27.56
CA ALA A 8 8.55 5.95 -26.21
C ALA A 8 7.57 4.87 -25.72
N SER A 9 8.09 3.81 -25.08
CA SER A 9 7.23 2.81 -24.43
C SER A 9 6.37 3.48 -23.34
N PRO A 10 5.17 2.94 -23.03
CA PRO A 10 4.34 3.43 -21.92
C PRO A 10 5.08 3.69 -20.62
N ALA A 11 6.05 2.83 -20.29
CA ALA A 11 6.88 2.97 -19.10
C ALA A 11 7.88 4.14 -19.20
N ALA A 12 8.55 4.31 -20.35
CA ALA A 12 9.45 5.44 -20.57
C ALA A 12 8.72 6.80 -20.52
N ALA A 13 7.48 6.85 -21.02
CA ALA A 13 6.63 8.04 -20.92
C ALA A 13 6.16 8.35 -19.48
N LEU A 14 6.10 7.35 -18.61
CA LEU A 14 5.85 7.55 -17.17
C LEU A 14 7.12 7.96 -16.44
N ALA A 15 8.25 7.34 -16.75
CA ALA A 15 9.56 7.67 -16.17
C ALA A 15 9.99 9.10 -16.52
N SER A 16 9.60 9.63 -17.69
CA SER A 16 9.83 11.04 -18.03
C SER A 16 9.08 12.03 -17.14
N ARG A 17 8.16 11.56 -16.27
CA ARG A 17 7.46 12.36 -15.25
C ARG A 17 8.17 12.34 -13.90
N ILE A 18 9.34 11.73 -13.81
CA ILE A 18 10.15 11.80 -12.60
C ILE A 18 10.64 13.24 -12.41
N ALA A 19 10.31 13.83 -11.27
CA ALA A 19 10.61 15.22 -10.98
C ALA A 19 10.89 15.43 -9.49
N THR A 20 11.53 16.55 -9.16
CA THR A 20 11.75 16.97 -7.78
C THR A 20 10.40 17.18 -7.06
N PRO A 21 10.16 16.53 -5.90
CA PRO A 21 8.96 16.77 -5.10
C PRO A 21 8.82 18.25 -4.69
N GLY A 22 7.58 18.74 -4.63
CA GLY A 22 7.27 20.07 -4.12
C GLY A 22 7.54 20.22 -2.61
N PRO A 23 7.72 21.45 -2.10
CA PRO A 23 7.99 21.72 -0.69
C PRO A 23 6.81 21.32 0.24
N ASP A 24 5.59 21.38 -0.26
CA ASP A 24 4.38 20.90 0.43
C ASP A 24 4.44 19.39 0.72
N ILE A 25 4.97 18.62 -0.23
CA ILE A 25 5.15 17.17 -0.07
C ILE A 25 6.18 16.86 1.01
N ILE A 26 7.27 17.62 1.09
CA ILE A 26 8.29 17.47 2.15
C ILE A 26 7.63 17.59 3.53
N GLY A 27 6.77 18.60 3.72
CA GLY A 27 6.03 18.81 4.97
C GLY A 27 5.14 17.63 5.37
N HIS A 28 4.53 16.92 4.42
CA HIS A 28 3.74 15.72 4.72
C HIS A 28 4.59 14.55 5.24
N PHE A 29 5.79 14.33 4.68
CA PHE A 29 6.70 13.30 5.19
C PHE A 29 7.22 13.65 6.59
N GLU A 30 7.46 14.93 6.87
CA GLU A 30 7.82 15.40 8.21
C GLU A 30 6.68 15.21 9.22
N ALA A 31 5.44 15.51 8.83
CA ALA A 31 4.25 15.24 9.64
C ALA A 31 4.05 13.74 9.90
N ALA A 32 4.45 12.88 8.96
CA ALA A 32 4.50 11.42 9.14
C ALA A 32 5.72 10.95 9.97
N GLY A 33 6.49 11.88 10.56
CA GLY A 33 7.58 11.61 11.49
C GLY A 33 8.93 11.34 10.83
N MET A 34 9.08 11.54 9.51
CA MET A 34 10.42 11.56 8.92
C MET A 34 11.18 12.81 9.36
N ARG A 35 12.51 12.72 9.47
CA ARG A 35 13.36 13.87 9.83
C ARG A 35 14.41 14.11 8.75
N SER A 36 14.80 15.38 8.60
CA SER A 36 15.80 15.80 7.60
C SER A 36 15.39 15.39 6.18
N VAL A 37 14.09 15.54 5.88
CA VAL A 37 13.50 15.17 4.60
C VAL A 37 14.03 16.09 3.51
N ARG A 38 14.53 15.52 2.42
CA ARG A 38 15.01 16.28 1.26
C ARG A 38 14.70 15.53 -0.04
N PRO A 39 14.54 16.25 -1.16
CA PRO A 39 14.44 15.62 -2.47
C PRO A 39 15.63 14.70 -2.73
N TYR A 40 15.35 13.58 -3.39
CA TYR A 40 16.36 12.61 -3.80
C TYR A 40 16.38 12.52 -5.32
N VAL A 41 17.59 12.63 -5.90
CA VAL A 41 17.82 12.43 -7.33
C VAL A 41 18.29 10.99 -7.52
N LEU A 42 17.56 10.24 -8.35
CA LEU A 42 17.89 8.85 -8.64
C LEU A 42 19.24 8.75 -9.36
N THR A 43 20.02 7.72 -9.01
CA THR A 43 21.12 7.25 -9.85
C THR A 43 20.60 6.60 -11.13
N ALA A 44 21.46 6.40 -12.14
CA ALA A 44 21.07 5.70 -13.37
C ALA A 44 20.57 4.27 -13.12
N ALA A 45 21.16 3.57 -12.14
CA ALA A 45 20.74 2.22 -11.76
C ALA A 45 19.34 2.23 -11.11
N GLU A 46 19.09 3.18 -10.21
CA GLU A 46 17.78 3.33 -9.57
C GLU A 46 16.70 3.79 -10.55
N LEU A 47 17.04 4.67 -11.51
CA LEU A 47 16.14 5.04 -12.58
C LEU A 47 15.71 3.81 -13.39
N ALA A 48 16.66 2.95 -13.77
CA ALA A 48 16.35 1.69 -14.46
C ALA A 48 15.47 0.76 -13.62
N GLN A 49 15.66 0.70 -12.29
CA GLN A 49 14.78 -0.05 -11.39
C GLN A 49 13.35 0.51 -11.38
N VAL A 50 13.20 1.83 -11.34
CA VAL A 50 11.88 2.49 -11.39
C VAL A 50 11.20 2.25 -12.73
N GLU A 51 11.91 2.39 -13.84
CA GLU A 51 11.41 2.08 -15.18
C GLU A 51 10.91 0.63 -15.28
N ALA A 52 11.69 -0.32 -14.78
CA ALA A 52 11.31 -1.73 -14.74
C ALA A 52 10.08 -1.98 -13.86
N ALA A 53 9.98 -1.31 -12.70
CA ALA A 53 8.82 -1.42 -11.82
C ALA A 53 7.55 -0.85 -12.49
N LEU A 54 7.63 0.34 -13.10
CA LEU A 54 6.54 0.95 -13.85
C LEU A 54 6.09 0.09 -15.03
N ALA A 55 7.03 -0.54 -15.73
CA ALA A 55 6.74 -1.45 -16.83
C ALA A 55 5.99 -2.70 -16.37
N ARG A 56 6.27 -3.22 -15.17
CA ARG A 56 5.63 -4.42 -14.62
C ARG A 56 4.21 -4.20 -14.08
N LEU A 57 3.84 -2.96 -13.76
CA LEU A 57 2.48 -2.65 -13.26
C LEU A 57 1.39 -3.20 -14.19
N PRO A 58 0.24 -3.64 -13.66
CA PRO A 58 -0.90 -4.05 -14.47
C PRO A 58 -1.30 -2.97 -15.49
N ALA A 59 -1.85 -3.38 -16.63
CA ALA A 59 -2.20 -2.48 -17.72
C ALA A 59 -3.16 -1.35 -17.28
N LEU A 60 -4.10 -1.66 -16.38
CA LEU A 60 -5.02 -0.69 -15.81
C LEU A 60 -4.28 0.42 -15.04
N HIS A 61 -3.36 0.04 -14.14
CA HIS A 61 -2.56 0.97 -13.37
C HIS A 61 -1.67 1.83 -14.28
N ARG A 62 -1.01 1.23 -15.27
CA ARG A 62 -0.21 2.00 -16.24
C ARG A 62 -1.07 3.03 -16.97
N ARG A 63 -2.25 2.65 -17.45
CA ARG A 63 -3.18 3.56 -18.16
C ARG A 63 -3.63 4.72 -17.26
N VAL A 64 -4.01 4.43 -16.03
CA VAL A 64 -4.39 5.46 -15.05
C VAL A 64 -3.23 6.41 -14.77
N LEU A 65 -2.01 5.89 -14.53
CA LEU A 65 -0.84 6.75 -14.34
C LEU A 65 -0.56 7.60 -15.57
N GLN A 66 -0.69 7.06 -16.78
CA GLN A 66 -0.47 7.83 -18.01
C GLN A 66 -1.44 9.00 -18.13
N THR A 67 -2.69 8.83 -17.68
CA THR A 67 -3.70 9.89 -17.74
C THR A 67 -3.57 10.89 -16.58
N ASN A 68 -3.28 10.40 -15.37
CA ASN A 68 -3.50 11.15 -14.15
C ASN A 68 -2.23 11.48 -13.34
N LEU A 69 -1.09 10.83 -13.60
CA LEU A 69 0.16 11.15 -12.89
C LEU A 69 0.80 12.41 -13.46
N ARG A 70 0.96 13.46 -12.66
CA ARG A 70 1.74 14.64 -13.03
C ARG A 70 3.22 14.40 -12.77
N HIS A 71 3.60 14.07 -11.53
CA HIS A 71 4.99 13.79 -11.15
C HIS A 71 5.16 12.52 -10.33
N LEU A 72 6.31 11.85 -10.53
CA LEU A 72 6.83 10.82 -9.62
C LEU A 72 8.10 11.35 -8.95
N GLY A 73 8.05 11.58 -7.65
CA GLY A 73 9.13 12.15 -6.87
C GLY A 73 9.76 11.16 -5.90
N PHE A 74 10.98 11.46 -5.47
CA PHE A 74 11.68 10.68 -4.45
C PHE A 74 12.22 11.59 -3.36
N VAL A 75 12.14 11.11 -2.12
CA VAL A 75 12.70 11.80 -0.95
C VAL A 75 13.61 10.87 -0.16
N GLU A 76 14.59 11.44 0.52
CA GLU A 76 15.39 10.75 1.51
C GLU A 76 15.34 11.48 2.87
N GLY A 77 15.69 10.77 3.93
CA GLY A 77 15.66 11.29 5.29
C GLY A 77 15.75 10.17 6.32
N VAL A 78 15.75 10.54 7.60
CA VAL A 78 15.66 9.57 8.69
C VAL A 78 14.24 8.99 8.69
N PRO A 79 14.06 7.65 8.58
CA PRO A 79 12.74 7.05 8.40
C PRO A 79 11.77 7.33 9.56
N GLY A 80 10.57 7.77 9.19
CA GLY A 80 9.38 7.85 10.02
C GLY A 80 8.32 6.86 9.53
N GLN A 81 7.04 7.16 9.74
CA GLN A 81 5.92 6.33 9.26
C GLN A 81 5.63 6.53 7.77
N GLY A 82 5.98 7.69 7.20
CA GLY A 82 5.83 7.98 5.77
C GLY A 82 6.78 7.15 4.90
N THR A 83 6.25 6.47 3.89
CA THR A 83 7.03 5.60 2.99
C THR A 83 6.74 5.84 1.51
N ALA A 84 5.48 6.11 1.18
CA ALA A 84 5.07 6.77 -0.05
C ALA A 84 3.82 7.62 0.22
N LEU A 85 3.49 8.49 -0.74
CA LEU A 85 2.33 9.37 -0.67
C LEU A 85 1.82 9.68 -2.08
N THR A 86 0.50 9.55 -2.26
CA THR A 86 -0.24 10.12 -3.39
C THR A 86 -0.92 11.42 -2.98
N SER A 87 -0.70 12.50 -3.72
CA SER A 87 -1.33 13.80 -3.49
C SER A 87 -2.06 14.31 -4.72
N LYS A 88 -3.25 14.88 -4.53
CA LYS A 88 -4.04 15.51 -5.60
C LYS A 88 -3.56 16.94 -5.84
N VAL A 89 -3.48 17.33 -7.11
CA VAL A 89 -3.00 18.66 -7.53
C VAL A 89 -4.19 19.62 -7.69
N GLY A 90 -4.42 20.44 -6.68
CA GLY A 90 -5.55 21.39 -6.66
C GLY A 90 -6.88 20.68 -6.95
N ASP A 91 -7.73 21.31 -7.76
CA ASP A 91 -9.03 20.73 -8.16
C ASP A 91 -8.93 19.79 -9.37
N SER A 92 -7.75 19.64 -9.98
CA SER A 92 -7.55 18.80 -11.16
C SER A 92 -7.51 17.31 -10.81
N MET A 93 -7.79 16.44 -11.78
CA MET A 93 -7.56 14.99 -11.66
C MET A 93 -6.13 14.59 -11.99
N GLN A 94 -5.18 15.44 -11.62
CA GLN A 94 -3.75 15.17 -11.70
C GLN A 94 -3.20 14.92 -10.30
N PHE A 95 -2.22 14.02 -10.20
CA PHE A 95 -1.68 13.55 -8.93
C PHE A 95 -0.17 13.49 -8.97
N ASP A 96 0.47 13.77 -7.84
CA ASP A 96 1.87 13.44 -7.64
C ASP A 96 1.98 12.18 -6.77
N ILE A 97 2.91 11.30 -7.11
CA ILE A 97 3.34 10.21 -6.23
C ILE A 97 4.73 10.58 -5.73
N THR A 98 4.98 10.44 -4.43
CA THR A 98 6.33 10.57 -3.86
C THR A 98 6.68 9.36 -3.03
N VAL A 99 7.88 8.81 -3.23
CA VAL A 99 8.35 7.59 -2.57
C VAL A 99 9.63 7.87 -1.79
N ARG A 100 9.77 7.26 -0.60
CA ARG A 100 11.05 7.27 0.11
C ARG A 100 12.07 6.44 -0.68
N ALA A 101 13.18 7.05 -1.09
CA ALA A 101 14.21 6.43 -1.92
C ALA A 101 14.81 5.16 -1.30
N GLY A 102 14.81 5.03 0.04
CA GLY A 102 15.22 3.79 0.72
C GLY A 102 14.48 2.53 0.25
N ALA A 103 13.23 2.66 -0.20
CA ALA A 103 12.43 1.55 -0.71
C ALA A 103 13.01 0.89 -1.98
N LEU A 104 13.88 1.59 -2.73
CA LEU A 104 14.60 1.05 -3.89
C LEU A 104 15.55 -0.11 -3.52
N ARG A 105 15.94 -0.19 -2.24
CA ARG A 105 16.91 -1.16 -1.71
C ARG A 105 16.30 -2.13 -0.70
N GLU A 106 15.00 -2.04 -0.45
CA GLU A 106 14.30 -2.87 0.53
C GLU A 106 13.57 -4.02 -0.18
N SER A 107 13.72 -5.22 0.38
CA SER A 107 12.80 -6.30 0.06
C SER A 107 11.41 -5.99 0.62
N LEU A 108 10.37 -6.59 0.03
CA LEU A 108 9.01 -6.45 0.55
C LEU A 108 8.90 -7.00 1.99
N ALA A 109 9.63 -8.07 2.29
CA ALA A 109 9.65 -8.69 3.62
C ALA A 109 10.19 -7.73 4.69
N GLU A 110 11.31 -7.06 4.41
CA GLU A 110 11.89 -6.05 5.31
C GLU A 110 10.93 -4.88 5.51
N PHE A 111 10.39 -4.34 4.41
CA PHE A 111 9.45 -3.23 4.44
C PHE A 111 8.21 -3.53 5.31
N LEU A 112 7.52 -4.65 5.03
CA LEU A 112 6.33 -5.05 5.78
C LEU A 112 6.67 -5.37 7.24
N THR A 113 7.79 -6.04 7.51
CA THR A 113 8.22 -6.34 8.88
C THR A 113 8.47 -5.06 9.67
N THR A 114 9.16 -4.08 9.09
CA THR A 114 9.43 -2.80 9.74
C THR A 114 8.15 -2.00 9.96
N LYS A 115 7.24 -1.95 8.99
CA LYS A 115 5.93 -1.29 9.10
C LYS A 115 5.13 -1.90 10.25
N GLU A 116 5.05 -3.22 10.30
CA GLU A 116 4.18 -3.94 11.22
C GLU A 116 4.69 -3.95 12.66
N ARG A 117 6.00 -4.09 12.87
CA ARG A 117 6.60 -4.07 14.23
C ARG A 117 6.34 -2.78 14.99
N ARG A 118 6.11 -1.67 14.29
CA ARG A 118 5.80 -0.36 14.90
C ARG A 118 4.40 -0.28 15.51
N LEU A 119 3.57 -1.30 15.29
CA LEU A 119 2.28 -1.44 15.94
C LEU A 119 2.39 -2.06 17.33
N PHE A 120 3.53 -2.66 17.67
CA PHE A 120 3.70 -3.42 18.89
C PHE A 120 4.62 -2.71 19.90
N GLU A 121 4.34 -2.92 21.18
CA GLU A 121 5.23 -2.57 22.29
C GLU A 121 5.70 -3.82 23.03
N ALA A 122 6.90 -3.76 23.59
CA ALA A 122 7.42 -4.84 24.42
C ALA A 122 6.64 -4.91 25.75
N ASP A 123 6.17 -6.10 26.10
CA ASP A 123 5.39 -6.39 27.31
C ASP A 123 6.01 -7.51 28.16
N GLY A 124 7.26 -7.89 27.85
CA GLY A 124 7.97 -8.99 28.51
C GLY A 124 7.66 -10.39 27.97
N SER A 125 6.72 -10.55 27.03
CA SER A 125 6.41 -11.85 26.42
C SER A 125 7.52 -12.40 25.50
N GLY A 126 8.40 -11.51 25.02
CA GLY A 126 9.40 -11.82 24.00
C GLY A 126 8.82 -12.19 22.63
N GLN A 127 7.50 -12.06 22.42
CA GLN A 127 6.89 -12.36 21.14
C GLN A 127 7.33 -11.37 20.05
N SER A 128 7.44 -11.85 18.82
CA SER A 128 7.82 -11.04 17.68
C SER A 128 7.02 -11.37 16.43
N VAL A 129 6.89 -10.38 15.56
CA VAL A 129 6.19 -10.46 14.27
C VAL A 129 7.18 -10.20 13.14
N SER A 130 7.08 -11.00 12.07
CA SER A 130 7.84 -10.79 10.84
C SER A 130 7.11 -11.31 9.62
N PHE A 131 7.42 -10.70 8.46
CA PHE A 131 6.97 -11.14 7.16
C PHE A 131 8.05 -11.91 6.41
N GLU A 132 7.61 -12.90 5.65
CA GLU A 132 8.35 -13.56 4.59
C GLU A 132 7.70 -13.18 3.26
N ALA A 133 8.48 -12.68 2.30
CA ALA A 133 8.02 -12.36 0.94
C ALA A 133 9.16 -12.70 -0.03
N ASP A 134 8.99 -13.76 -0.81
CA ASP A 134 10.07 -14.36 -1.61
C ASP A 134 10.40 -13.54 -2.87
N GLY A 135 11.48 -12.77 -2.85
CA GLY A 135 11.99 -12.08 -4.05
C GLY A 135 11.16 -10.88 -4.52
N ALA A 136 10.10 -10.51 -3.79
CA ALA A 136 9.33 -9.29 -4.05
C ALA A 136 10.07 -8.06 -3.50
N ASP A 137 10.07 -6.96 -4.27
CA ASP A 137 10.68 -5.68 -3.90
C ASP A 137 9.64 -4.68 -3.33
N ALA A 138 10.07 -3.84 -2.39
CA ALA A 138 9.19 -2.87 -1.73
C ALA A 138 8.70 -1.77 -2.69
N LEU A 139 9.51 -1.36 -3.66
CA LEU A 139 9.16 -0.34 -4.65
C LEU A 139 7.92 -0.74 -5.45
N THR A 140 7.88 -1.96 -5.97
CA THR A 140 6.77 -2.44 -6.81
C THR A 140 5.47 -2.49 -6.00
N TYR A 141 5.55 -2.96 -4.75
CA TYR A 141 4.41 -2.93 -3.82
C TYR A 141 3.90 -1.51 -3.59
N LEU A 142 4.79 -0.57 -3.30
CA LEU A 142 4.44 0.83 -3.04
C LEU A 142 3.84 1.48 -4.29
N LEU A 143 4.43 1.29 -5.48
CA LEU A 143 3.88 1.84 -6.72
C LEU A 143 2.48 1.28 -7.03
N LEU A 144 2.23 0.00 -6.75
CA LEU A 144 0.89 -0.58 -6.88
C LEU A 144 -0.11 0.06 -5.92
N HIS A 145 0.30 0.23 -4.66
CA HIS A 145 -0.52 0.86 -3.62
C HIS A 145 -0.89 2.30 -4.02
N GLU A 146 0.11 3.13 -4.32
CA GLU A 146 -0.10 4.54 -4.70
C GLU A 146 -0.85 4.70 -6.02
N ALA A 147 -0.55 3.88 -7.04
CA ALA A 147 -1.30 3.91 -8.30
C ALA A 147 -2.76 3.47 -8.10
N THR A 148 -3.04 2.63 -7.10
CA THR A 148 -4.42 2.24 -6.77
C THR A 148 -5.18 3.39 -6.11
N HIS A 149 -4.54 4.23 -5.31
CA HIS A 149 -5.16 5.48 -4.82
C HIS A 149 -5.59 6.39 -5.96
N ILE A 150 -4.75 6.55 -6.99
CA ILE A 150 -5.11 7.33 -8.18
C ILE A 150 -6.28 6.68 -8.93
N LEU A 151 -6.25 5.36 -9.12
CA LEU A 151 -7.35 4.61 -9.75
C LEU A 151 -8.66 4.81 -8.97
N ASP A 152 -8.62 4.64 -7.66
CA ASP A 152 -9.77 4.83 -6.78
C ASP A 152 -10.33 6.25 -6.90
N MET A 153 -9.51 7.28 -6.70
CA MET A 153 -9.95 8.67 -6.82
C MET A 153 -10.49 9.01 -8.22
N SER A 154 -9.88 8.45 -9.27
CA SER A 154 -10.31 8.69 -10.65
C SER A 154 -11.69 8.09 -10.98
N ARG A 155 -12.07 7.03 -10.27
CA ARG A 155 -13.29 6.25 -10.54
C ARG A 155 -14.28 6.24 -9.37
N GLN A 156 -13.92 6.86 -8.25
CA GLN A 156 -14.72 6.90 -7.04
C GLN A 156 -15.09 5.48 -6.57
N LEU A 157 -14.12 4.56 -6.53
CA LEU A 157 -14.39 3.15 -6.20
C LEU A 157 -14.75 2.98 -4.72
N THR A 158 -14.18 3.81 -3.85
CA THR A 158 -14.41 3.79 -2.41
C THR A 158 -15.07 5.05 -1.84
N ASP A 159 -15.52 5.97 -2.71
CA ASP A 159 -16.02 7.31 -2.34
C ASP A 159 -17.20 7.31 -1.37
N LYS A 160 -18.03 6.26 -1.44
CA LYS A 160 -19.26 6.10 -0.67
C LYS A 160 -19.26 4.78 0.09
N PRO A 161 -19.64 4.79 1.37
CA PRO A 161 -19.88 3.57 2.13
C PRO A 161 -20.90 2.66 1.44
N GLY A 162 -20.72 1.34 1.55
CA GLY A 162 -21.58 0.37 0.87
C GLY A 162 -21.29 0.17 -0.62
N ASN A 163 -20.25 0.80 -1.18
CA ASN A 163 -19.75 0.46 -2.52
C ASN A 163 -19.36 -1.02 -2.62
N ALA A 164 -19.13 -1.51 -3.84
CA ALA A 164 -18.87 -2.93 -4.09
C ALA A 164 -17.64 -3.46 -3.32
N PHE A 165 -16.60 -2.65 -3.11
CA PHE A 165 -15.40 -3.02 -2.37
C PHE A 165 -15.51 -2.89 -0.85
N GLY A 166 -16.49 -2.13 -0.37
CA GLY A 166 -16.68 -1.80 1.05
C GLY A 166 -17.97 -2.28 1.70
N SER A 167 -18.86 -2.92 0.93
CA SER A 167 -20.13 -3.44 1.45
C SER A 167 -19.91 -4.43 2.61
N GLY A 168 -20.61 -4.20 3.72
CA GLY A 168 -20.47 -4.99 4.94
C GLY A 168 -19.21 -4.70 5.77
N ILE A 169 -18.28 -3.90 5.25
CA ILE A 169 -17.01 -3.54 5.90
C ILE A 169 -17.07 -2.12 6.46
N TRP A 170 -17.55 -1.19 5.63
CA TRP A 170 -17.50 0.25 5.88
C TRP A 170 -18.90 0.84 5.96
N GLN A 171 -19.12 1.71 6.94
CA GLN A 171 -20.38 2.40 7.19
C GLN A 171 -20.19 3.91 7.18
N ALA A 172 -21.17 4.61 6.61
CA ALA A 172 -21.23 6.07 6.70
C ALA A 172 -21.43 6.47 8.16
N SER A 173 -20.68 7.48 8.61
CA SER A 173 -20.88 8.03 9.94
C SER A 173 -21.02 9.55 9.90
N GLY A 174 -22.06 10.04 9.22
CA GLY A 174 -22.42 11.48 9.23
C GLY A 174 -21.20 12.39 9.01
N ASN A 175 -20.98 13.33 9.93
CA ASN A 175 -19.85 14.27 9.89
C ASN A 175 -18.51 13.67 10.39
N ASP A 176 -18.51 12.46 10.95
CA ASP A 176 -17.34 11.81 11.57
C ASP A 176 -16.50 10.96 10.58
N GLY A 177 -16.84 10.98 9.28
CA GLY A 177 -16.17 10.17 8.26
C GLY A 177 -16.69 8.72 8.18
N VAL A 178 -15.85 7.79 7.75
CA VAL A 178 -16.20 6.37 7.53
C VAL A 178 -15.80 5.51 8.73
N LYS A 179 -16.75 4.71 9.25
CA LYS A 179 -16.53 3.79 10.37
C LYS A 179 -16.52 2.33 9.90
N LEU A 180 -15.85 1.47 10.65
CA LEU A 180 -15.97 0.02 10.45
C LEU A 180 -17.37 -0.46 10.83
N ALA A 181 -17.85 -1.51 10.17
CA ALA A 181 -19.06 -2.21 10.58
C ALA A 181 -18.94 -2.68 12.05
N PRO A 182 -20.03 -2.67 12.85
CA PRO A 182 -19.96 -2.90 14.30
C PRO A 182 -19.17 -4.15 14.71
N HIS A 183 -19.37 -5.28 14.01
CA HIS A 183 -18.68 -6.53 14.30
C HIS A 183 -17.16 -6.47 14.06
N LEU A 184 -16.69 -5.61 13.14
CA LEU A 184 -15.26 -5.34 12.91
C LEU A 184 -14.74 -4.30 13.88
N ALA A 185 -15.55 -3.29 14.22
CA ALA A 185 -15.17 -2.24 15.16
C ALA A 185 -14.89 -2.76 16.58
N THR A 186 -15.60 -3.82 17.01
CA THR A 186 -15.37 -4.48 18.30
C THR A 186 -14.31 -5.58 18.25
N SER A 187 -13.80 -5.92 17.06
CA SER A 187 -12.80 -6.97 16.88
C SER A 187 -11.39 -6.44 17.20
N PRO A 188 -10.46 -7.29 17.69
CA PRO A 188 -9.06 -6.90 17.89
C PRO A 188 -8.39 -6.31 16.64
N VAL A 189 -8.89 -6.61 15.44
CA VAL A 189 -8.39 -6.04 14.17
C VAL A 189 -8.47 -4.51 14.13
N ALA A 190 -9.44 -3.91 14.84
CA ALA A 190 -9.61 -2.47 14.93
C ALA A 190 -8.77 -1.81 16.04
N ALA A 191 -8.08 -2.59 16.87
CA ALA A 191 -7.32 -2.09 18.01
C ALA A 191 -5.85 -1.80 17.64
N SER A 192 -5.63 -0.99 16.59
CA SER A 192 -4.29 -0.58 16.16
C SER A 192 -4.17 0.94 16.02
N ARG A 193 -2.92 1.43 15.97
CA ARG A 193 -2.63 2.87 15.74
C ARG A 193 -3.26 3.44 14.47
N PHE A 194 -3.50 2.60 13.46
CA PHE A 194 -4.18 3.02 12.23
C PHE A 194 -5.64 3.40 12.44
N ARG A 195 -6.23 2.99 13.57
CA ARG A 195 -7.59 3.34 14.02
C ARG A 195 -7.58 4.24 15.26
N GLY A 196 -6.44 4.86 15.57
CA GLY A 196 -6.28 5.75 16.72
C GLY A 196 -6.10 5.06 18.08
N ALA A 197 -5.90 3.74 18.11
CA ALA A 197 -5.56 3.02 19.34
C ALA A 197 -4.07 3.15 19.70
N GLY A 198 -3.70 2.67 20.89
CA GLY A 198 -2.31 2.60 21.36
C GLY A 198 -1.47 1.54 20.63
N LEU A 199 -0.25 1.33 21.12
CA LEU A 199 0.54 0.15 20.72
C LEU A 199 -0.14 -1.12 21.24
N ILE A 200 0.04 -2.20 20.50
CA ILE A 200 -0.46 -3.52 20.83
C ILE A 200 0.62 -4.21 21.67
N PRO A 201 0.31 -4.72 22.89
CA PRO A 201 1.27 -5.53 23.63
C PRO A 201 1.74 -6.72 22.79
N ALA A 202 3.06 -6.94 22.69
CA ALA A 202 3.63 -7.98 21.84
C ALA A 202 3.03 -9.37 22.09
N GLY A 203 2.71 -9.71 23.33
CA GLY A 203 2.07 -10.97 23.72
C GLY A 203 0.66 -11.17 23.13
N ARG A 204 0.04 -10.11 22.62
CA ARG A 204 -1.26 -10.14 21.92
C ARG A 204 -1.15 -10.31 20.41
N ALA A 205 0.06 -10.39 19.85
CA ALA A 205 0.26 -10.52 18.40
C ALA A 205 -0.58 -11.65 17.80
N ARG A 206 -0.55 -12.85 18.39
CA ARG A 206 -1.36 -13.97 17.91
C ARG A 206 -2.85 -13.66 17.89
N THR A 207 -3.43 -13.19 19.00
CA THR A 207 -4.86 -12.84 19.06
C THR A 207 -5.25 -11.78 18.04
N THR A 208 -4.38 -10.80 17.79
CA THR A 208 -4.59 -9.77 16.77
C THR A 208 -4.63 -10.38 15.36
N TYR A 209 -3.70 -11.27 15.02
CA TYR A 209 -3.69 -11.89 13.69
C TYR A 209 -4.73 -12.98 13.50
N ASP A 210 -5.12 -13.69 14.57
CA ASP A 210 -6.30 -14.57 14.54
C ASP A 210 -7.57 -13.75 14.21
N ALA A 211 -7.70 -12.54 14.78
CA ALA A 211 -8.80 -11.64 14.46
C ALA A 211 -8.71 -11.10 13.02
N LEU A 212 -7.51 -10.75 12.53
CA LEU A 212 -7.29 -10.33 11.15
C LEU A 212 -7.66 -11.46 10.16
N ALA A 213 -7.28 -12.70 10.46
CA ALA A 213 -7.57 -13.89 9.64
C ALA A 213 -9.08 -14.17 9.50
N ASN A 214 -9.87 -13.74 10.47
CA ASN A 214 -11.34 -13.82 10.47
C ASN A 214 -12.02 -12.53 9.96
N SER A 215 -11.27 -11.63 9.35
CA SER A 215 -11.75 -10.34 8.82
C SER A 215 -11.62 -10.29 7.28
N PRO A 216 -12.18 -9.26 6.62
CA PRO A 216 -12.02 -9.06 5.18
C PRO A 216 -10.70 -8.35 4.78
N PHE A 217 -9.82 -8.05 5.73
CA PHE A 217 -8.62 -7.24 5.51
C PHE A 217 -7.37 -8.09 5.27
N VAL A 218 -6.49 -7.63 4.36
CA VAL A 218 -5.19 -8.27 4.08
C VAL A 218 -4.09 -7.85 5.07
N SER A 219 -4.26 -6.71 5.74
CA SER A 219 -3.29 -6.17 6.70
C SER A 219 -4.01 -5.34 7.77
N LEU A 220 -3.36 -5.07 8.91
CA LEU A 220 -3.89 -4.13 9.89
C LEU A 220 -4.00 -2.71 9.32
N TYR A 221 -3.11 -2.35 8.38
CA TYR A 221 -3.14 -1.04 7.71
C TYR A 221 -4.37 -0.86 6.83
N ALA A 222 -4.85 -1.93 6.19
CA ALA A 222 -6.11 -1.90 5.43
C ALA A 222 -7.32 -1.48 6.28
N THR A 223 -7.25 -1.56 7.61
CA THR A 223 -8.32 -1.07 8.49
C THR A 223 -8.36 0.47 8.60
N ALA A 224 -7.35 1.19 8.12
CA ALA A 224 -7.26 2.64 8.30
C ALA A 224 -8.44 3.37 7.65
N ALA A 225 -8.70 3.09 6.37
CA ALA A 225 -9.75 3.72 5.58
C ALA A 225 -10.14 2.85 4.36
N PRO A 226 -11.31 3.09 3.73
CA PRO A 226 -11.72 2.36 2.54
C PRO A 226 -10.72 2.40 1.38
N ALA A 227 -10.09 3.55 1.13
CA ALA A 227 -9.08 3.70 0.08
C ALA A 227 -7.82 2.88 0.38
N GLU A 228 -7.35 2.90 1.63
CA GLU A 228 -6.21 2.08 2.08
C GLU A 228 -6.49 0.59 1.97
N ASP A 229 -7.71 0.17 2.29
CA ASP A 229 -8.18 -1.20 2.14
C ASP A 229 -8.11 -1.69 0.69
N LEU A 230 -8.63 -0.89 -0.25
CA LEU A 230 -8.56 -1.23 -1.68
C LEU A 230 -7.12 -1.23 -2.20
N ALA A 231 -6.30 -0.26 -1.79
CA ALA A 231 -4.91 -0.15 -2.20
C ALA A 231 -4.06 -1.32 -1.68
N GLU A 232 -4.21 -1.71 -0.41
CA GLU A 232 -3.57 -2.89 0.17
C GLU A 232 -4.08 -4.16 -0.51
N LEU A 233 -5.40 -4.38 -0.61
CA LEU A 233 -5.95 -5.58 -1.26
C LEU A 233 -5.39 -5.74 -2.68
N THR A 234 -5.31 -4.65 -3.44
CA THR A 234 -4.80 -4.65 -4.81
C THR A 234 -3.30 -4.96 -4.86
N ALA A 235 -2.48 -4.27 -4.05
CA ALA A 235 -1.04 -4.48 -4.05
C ALA A 235 -0.68 -5.92 -3.64
N TRP A 236 -1.30 -6.43 -2.57
CA TRP A 236 -1.11 -7.79 -2.10
C TRP A 236 -1.54 -8.83 -3.14
N HIS A 237 -2.71 -8.64 -3.77
CA HIS A 237 -3.21 -9.55 -4.79
C HIS A 237 -2.33 -9.59 -6.03
N VAL A 238 -1.91 -8.44 -6.56
CA VAL A 238 -1.06 -8.40 -7.76
C VAL A 238 0.31 -9.02 -7.47
N VAL A 239 0.92 -8.69 -6.32
CA VAL A 239 2.20 -9.30 -5.92
C VAL A 239 2.06 -10.81 -5.79
N ALA A 240 0.98 -11.30 -5.17
CA ALA A 240 0.81 -12.72 -4.94
C ALA A 240 0.42 -13.51 -6.18
N HIS A 241 -0.54 -13.00 -6.95
CA HIS A 241 -1.16 -13.73 -8.05
C HIS A 241 -0.51 -13.47 -9.40
N HIS A 242 -0.15 -12.22 -9.71
CA HIS A 242 0.43 -11.89 -11.02
C HIS A 242 1.95 -12.08 -11.05
N TYR A 243 2.63 -11.76 -9.95
CA TYR A 243 4.09 -11.94 -9.86
C TYR A 243 4.48 -13.27 -9.21
N GLY A 244 3.51 -14.00 -8.63
CA GLY A 244 3.72 -15.34 -8.10
C GLY A 244 4.44 -15.40 -6.75
N HIS A 245 4.55 -14.27 -6.04
CA HIS A 245 5.24 -14.20 -4.75
C HIS A 245 4.34 -14.68 -3.61
N LYS A 246 4.91 -15.35 -2.61
CA LYS A 246 4.24 -15.77 -1.39
C LYS A 246 4.55 -14.79 -0.28
N ILE A 247 3.52 -14.11 0.23
CA ILE A 247 3.63 -13.25 1.40
C ILE A 247 3.03 -13.97 2.61
N ARG A 248 3.84 -14.16 3.65
CA ARG A 248 3.45 -14.87 4.88
C ARG A 248 3.83 -14.04 6.10
N LEU A 249 2.95 -13.99 7.09
CA LEU A 249 3.23 -13.43 8.39
C LEU A 249 3.52 -14.55 9.38
N THR A 250 4.49 -14.33 10.27
CA THR A 250 4.84 -15.25 11.34
C THR A 250 4.82 -14.54 12.68
N VAL A 251 4.36 -15.26 13.71
CA VAL A 251 4.47 -14.87 15.11
C VAL A 251 5.36 -15.90 15.80
N ARG A 252 6.39 -15.43 16.50
CA ARG A 252 7.35 -16.28 17.22
C ARG A 252 7.42 -15.88 18.69
N ASP A 253 7.77 -16.83 19.56
CA ASP A 253 8.04 -16.57 20.97
C ASP A 253 9.46 -16.04 21.22
N ALA A 254 9.81 -15.87 22.50
CA ALA A 254 11.11 -15.38 22.96
C ALA A 254 12.29 -16.26 22.53
N ASP A 255 12.06 -17.57 22.40
CA ASP A 255 13.06 -18.56 21.99
C ASP A 255 13.13 -18.71 20.47
N GLY A 256 12.30 -17.96 19.73
CA GLY A 256 12.20 -17.99 18.28
C GLY A 256 11.33 -19.14 17.74
N ALA A 257 10.65 -19.91 18.59
CA ALA A 257 9.76 -20.95 18.15
C ALA A 257 8.51 -20.36 17.49
N LEU A 258 8.03 -21.01 16.43
CA LEU A 258 6.88 -20.54 15.65
C LEU A 258 5.58 -20.78 16.43
N LEU A 259 4.91 -19.69 16.83
CA LEU A 259 3.62 -19.74 17.51
C LEU A 259 2.45 -19.80 16.53
N ALA A 260 2.56 -19.07 15.42
CA ALA A 260 1.54 -19.02 14.38
C ALA A 260 2.13 -18.55 13.04
N HIS A 261 1.50 -18.94 11.94
CA HIS A 261 1.77 -18.41 10.61
C HIS A 261 0.47 -18.09 9.91
N TYR A 262 0.48 -17.07 9.06
CA TYR A 262 -0.69 -16.58 8.37
C TYR A 262 -0.36 -16.26 6.91
N GLU A 263 -1.31 -16.51 6.03
CA GLU A 263 -1.23 -16.16 4.61
C GLU A 263 -2.42 -15.26 4.27
N PRO A 264 -2.30 -13.93 4.34
CA PRO A 264 -3.45 -13.04 4.26
C PRO A 264 -4.31 -13.20 3.00
N MET A 265 -3.68 -13.50 1.86
CA MET A 265 -4.39 -13.77 0.61
C MET A 265 -5.23 -15.05 0.62
N ARG A 266 -5.07 -15.90 1.65
CA ARG A 266 -5.88 -17.11 1.86
C ARG A 266 -7.01 -16.93 2.87
N PHE A 267 -7.09 -15.79 3.57
CA PHE A 267 -8.16 -15.54 4.52
C PHE A 267 -9.53 -15.61 3.83
N PRO A 268 -10.55 -16.25 4.42
CA PRO A 268 -11.85 -16.41 3.77
C PRO A 268 -12.48 -15.07 3.35
N GLY A 269 -12.42 -14.06 4.23
CA GLY A 269 -12.95 -12.71 3.96
C GLY A 269 -12.20 -11.99 2.83
N VAL A 270 -10.88 -12.14 2.75
CA VAL A 270 -10.07 -11.59 1.66
C VAL A 270 -10.41 -12.30 0.35
N ARG A 271 -10.43 -13.63 0.33
CA ARG A 271 -10.72 -14.44 -0.86
C ARG A 271 -12.09 -14.14 -1.46
N ALA A 272 -13.08 -13.86 -0.63
CA ALA A 272 -14.42 -13.49 -1.09
C ALA A 272 -14.45 -12.19 -1.93
N ARG A 273 -13.46 -11.31 -1.76
CA ARG A 273 -13.35 -10.02 -2.45
C ARG A 273 -12.59 -10.09 -3.77
N LEU A 274 -11.77 -11.13 -3.96
CA LEU A 274 -10.89 -11.25 -5.13
C LEU A 274 -11.62 -11.30 -6.48
N PRO A 275 -12.78 -11.97 -6.65
CA PRO A 275 -13.48 -11.97 -7.92
C PRO A 275 -13.86 -10.56 -8.41
N LEU A 276 -14.20 -9.65 -7.49
CA LEU A 276 -14.50 -8.26 -7.83
C LEU A 276 -13.22 -7.52 -8.24
N LEU A 277 -12.11 -7.73 -7.53
CA LEU A 277 -10.83 -7.13 -7.87
C LEU A 277 -10.31 -7.65 -9.22
N ASP A 278 -10.39 -8.95 -9.48
CA ASP A 278 -10.00 -9.56 -10.76
C ASP A 278 -10.79 -8.97 -11.92
N LYS A 279 -12.10 -8.77 -11.73
CA LYS A 279 -12.95 -8.10 -12.72
C LYS A 279 -12.41 -6.70 -13.03
N LEU A 280 -12.15 -5.88 -11.99
CA LEU A 280 -11.59 -4.54 -12.16
C LEU A 280 -10.26 -4.57 -12.91
N LEU A 281 -9.31 -5.41 -12.49
CA LEU A 281 -7.97 -5.50 -13.10
C LEU A 281 -8.02 -5.97 -14.56
N SER A 282 -9.04 -6.74 -14.94
CA SER A 282 -9.22 -7.25 -16.30
C SER A 282 -9.81 -6.22 -17.28
N GLU A 283 -10.30 -5.07 -16.82
CA GLU A 283 -10.95 -4.06 -17.68
C GLU A 283 -9.99 -3.41 -18.69
N ALA A 284 -8.70 -3.42 -18.37
CA ALA A 284 -7.65 -3.01 -19.29
C ALA A 284 -7.01 -4.24 -19.95
N LYS A 285 -7.80 -5.05 -20.67
CA LYS A 285 -7.19 -5.99 -21.64
C LYS A 285 -6.44 -5.18 -22.71
N PRO A 286 -5.29 -5.68 -23.20
CA PRO A 286 -4.42 -4.94 -24.08
C PRO A 286 -5.19 -4.49 -25.32
N ASP A 287 -4.87 -3.28 -25.82
CA ASP A 287 -5.27 -2.88 -27.15
C ASP A 287 -4.89 -4.03 -28.09
N ALA A 288 -5.87 -4.54 -28.84
CA ALA A 288 -5.63 -5.59 -29.82
C ALA A 288 -4.48 -5.13 -30.72
N SER A 289 -3.48 -6.00 -30.84
CA SER A 289 -2.27 -5.80 -31.64
C SER A 289 -2.58 -5.43 -33.07
#